data_AF-A0A929F8U9-F1
#
_entry.id   AF-A0A929F8U9-F1
#
_cell.length_a   1.000
_cell.length_b   1.000
_cell.length_c   1.000
_cell.angle_alpha   90.00
_cell.angle_beta   90.00
_cell.angle_gamma   90.00
#
_symmetry.space_group_name_H-M   'P 1'
#
loop_
_entity.id
_entity.type
_entity.pdbx_description
1 polymer ?
#
loop_
_entity_poly.entity_id
_entity_poly.type
_entity_poly.pdbx_seq_one_letter_code
_entity_poly.pdbx_strand_id
1 'polypeptide(L)'
;MIFSDPFIFHAVRAWLNPCQDPFDQQVVPALNNSDWAARLTEACVVTHYRRKFPTYYIKAEGEIDIAYIDKNRFWPVEIKWTKQLRPKELKQISKYPNSLILTRSKQIGEIRNIPTMPLPLALLRLCSS
;
A
#
# COMPACT_ATOMS: atom_id res chain seq x y z
N MET A 1 -9.23 -4.57 -7.40
CA MET A 1 -9.37 -3.96 -6.06
C MET A 1 -10.64 -3.12 -6.07
N ILE A 2 -11.65 -3.45 -5.25
CA ILE A 2 -13.02 -2.91 -5.41
C ILE A 2 -13.23 -1.54 -4.71
N PHE A 3 -12.37 -1.13 -3.77
CA PHE A 3 -12.40 0.23 -3.23
C PHE A 3 -10.98 0.76 -3.12
N SER A 4 -10.64 1.75 -3.95
CA SER A 4 -9.32 2.42 -4.00
C SER A 4 -9.22 3.61 -3.04
N ASP A 5 -10.29 3.85 -2.27
CA ASP A 5 -10.45 5.05 -1.46
C ASP A 5 -11.07 4.68 -0.10
N PRO A 6 -10.42 5.00 1.03
CA PRO A 6 -10.93 4.70 2.37
C PRO A 6 -12.27 5.37 2.68
N PHE A 7 -12.50 6.58 2.18
CA PHE A 7 -13.76 7.27 2.39
C PHE A 7 -14.89 6.52 1.69
N ILE A 8 -14.70 6.12 0.43
CA ILE A 8 -15.72 5.33 -0.30
C ILE A 8 -15.97 4.00 0.40
N PHE A 9 -14.92 3.30 0.86
CA PHE A 9 -15.06 2.05 1.60
C PHE A 9 -15.94 2.23 2.85
N HIS A 10 -15.65 3.24 3.67
CA HIS A 10 -16.41 3.50 4.89
C HIS A 10 -17.84 3.97 4.59
N ALA A 11 -18.04 4.79 3.56
CA ALA A 11 -19.35 5.26 3.13
C ALA A 11 -20.25 4.11 2.66
N VAL A 12 -19.73 3.22 1.80
CA VAL A 12 -20.46 2.03 1.33
C VAL A 12 -20.79 1.10 2.50
N ARG A 13 -19.86 0.90 3.43
CA ARG A 13 -20.09 0.04 4.59
C ARG A 13 -21.18 0.57 5.51
N ALA A 14 -21.17 1.88 5.76
CA ALA A 14 -22.20 2.57 6.55
C ALA A 14 -23.57 2.52 5.85
N TRP A 15 -23.60 2.64 4.52
CA TRP A 15 -24.83 2.52 3.74
C TRP A 15 -25.42 1.10 3.77
N LEU A 16 -24.57 0.07 3.61
CA LEU A 16 -25.00 -1.34 3.64
C LEU A 16 -25.35 -1.84 5.04
N ASN A 17 -24.72 -1.29 6.08
CA ASN A 17 -24.94 -1.69 7.48
C ASN A 17 -25.12 -0.44 8.34
N PRO A 18 -26.29 0.23 8.31
CA PRO A 18 -26.51 1.43 9.10
C PRO A 18 -26.33 1.19 10.60
N CYS A 19 -25.70 2.12 11.30
CA CYS A 19 -25.58 2.11 12.76
C CYS A 19 -25.63 3.53 13.33
N GLN A 20 -25.82 3.64 14.65
CA GLN A 20 -25.97 4.94 15.32
C GLN A 20 -24.67 5.75 15.34
N ASP A 21 -23.52 5.08 15.51
CA ASP A 21 -22.20 5.69 15.48
C ASP A 21 -21.27 4.93 14.53
N PRO A 22 -21.19 5.33 13.25
CA PRO A 22 -20.33 4.67 12.27
C PRO A 22 -18.84 4.78 12.59
N PHE A 23 -18.40 5.83 13.28
CA PHE A 23 -16.99 5.99 13.58
C PHE A 23 -16.54 4.93 14.57
N ASP A 24 -17.18 4.86 15.73
CA ASP A 24 -16.80 3.92 16.79
C ASP A 24 -17.21 2.47 16.49
N GLN A 25 -18.36 2.26 15.83
CA GLN A 25 -18.87 0.91 15.60
C GLN A 25 -18.37 0.28 14.29
N GLN A 26 -17.86 1.09 13.35
CA GLN A 26 -17.38 0.59 12.06
C GLN A 26 -15.95 0.99 11.74
N VAL A 27 -15.61 2.28 11.76
CA VAL A 27 -14.27 2.77 11.37
C VAL A 27 -13.20 2.27 12.33
N VAL A 28 -13.35 2.48 13.64
CA VAL A 28 -12.37 2.06 14.64
C VAL A 28 -12.12 0.54 14.61
N PRO A 29 -13.15 -0.34 14.60
CA PRO A 29 -12.96 -1.78 14.44
C PRO A 29 -12.26 -2.16 13.14
N ALA A 30 -12.54 -1.44 12.05
CA ALA A 30 -11.90 -1.68 10.77
C ALA A 30 -10.40 -1.38 10.79
N LEU A 31 -10.01 -0.30 11.45
CA LEU A 31 -8.60 0.10 11.61
C LEU A 31 -7.85 -0.80 12.60
N ASN A 32 -8.55 -1.35 13.59
CA ASN A 32 -7.97 -2.31 14.54
C ASN A 32 -7.85 -3.73 13.96
N ASN A 33 -8.58 -4.05 12.89
CA ASN A 33 -8.39 -5.27 12.14
C ASN A 33 -7.17 -5.17 11.21
N SER A 34 -6.16 -6.02 11.43
CA SER A 34 -4.87 -5.94 10.72
C SER A 34 -4.98 -6.17 9.21
N ASP A 35 -5.93 -6.99 8.75
CA ASP A 35 -6.14 -7.27 7.33
C ASP A 35 -6.81 -6.08 6.63
N TRP A 36 -7.83 -5.50 7.26
CA TRP A 36 -8.51 -4.34 6.72
C TRP A 36 -7.62 -3.11 6.74
N ALA A 37 -6.89 -2.87 7.83
CA ALA A 37 -5.91 -1.78 7.90
C ALA A 37 -4.83 -1.90 6.81
N ALA A 38 -4.35 -3.11 6.52
CA ALA A 38 -3.41 -3.32 5.42
C ALA A 38 -4.02 -2.96 4.06
N ARG A 39 -5.22 -3.46 3.75
CA ARG A 39 -5.87 -3.19 2.46
C ARG A 39 -6.21 -1.72 2.27
N LEU A 40 -6.69 -1.04 3.33
CA LEU A 40 -6.98 0.39 3.29
C LEU A 40 -5.69 1.19 3.08
N THR A 41 -4.61 0.81 3.74
CA THR A 41 -3.30 1.44 3.55
C THR A 41 -2.79 1.25 2.13
N GLU A 42 -2.87 0.03 1.60
CA GLU A 42 -2.49 -0.29 0.22
C GLU A 42 -3.27 0.57 -0.78
N ALA A 43 -4.60 0.65 -0.61
CA ALA A 43 -5.47 1.48 -1.43
C ALA A 43 -5.06 2.97 -1.39
N CYS A 44 -4.78 3.53 -0.21
CA CYS A 44 -4.27 4.90 -0.07
C CYS A 44 -3.01 5.11 -0.90
N VAL A 45 -2.00 4.26 -0.68
CA VAL A 45 -0.70 4.41 -1.34
C VAL A 45 -0.85 4.29 -2.85
N VAL A 46 -1.53 3.25 -3.35
CA VAL A 46 -1.77 3.05 -4.78
C VAL A 46 -2.42 4.29 -5.40
N THR A 47 -3.43 4.86 -4.74
CA THR A 47 -4.10 6.08 -5.20
C THR A 47 -3.17 7.29 -5.23
N HIS A 48 -2.30 7.46 -4.23
CA HIS A 48 -1.30 8.54 -4.24
C HIS A 48 -0.30 8.40 -5.40
N TYR A 49 0.22 7.20 -5.66
CA TYR A 49 1.12 6.96 -6.78
C TYR A 49 0.43 7.19 -8.13
N ARG A 50 -0.81 6.70 -8.30
CA ARG A 50 -1.61 6.87 -9.53
C ARG A 50 -1.88 8.31 -9.90
N ARG A 51 -1.99 9.21 -8.92
CA ARG A 51 -2.17 10.65 -9.16
C ARG A 51 -0.94 11.30 -9.78
N LYS A 52 0.24 10.72 -9.59
CA LYS A 52 1.51 11.30 -10.02
C LYS A 52 2.15 10.59 -11.21
N PHE A 53 2.02 9.27 -11.28
CA PHE A 53 2.72 8.44 -12.26
C PHE A 53 1.76 7.44 -12.91
N PRO A 54 1.98 7.10 -14.20
CA PRO A 54 1.39 5.89 -14.78
C PRO A 54 1.74 4.70 -13.90
N THR A 55 0.73 4.04 -13.35
CA THR A 55 0.90 3.02 -12.31
C THR A 55 0.10 1.77 -12.67
N TYR A 56 0.74 0.62 -12.54
CA TYR A 56 0.24 -0.71 -12.85
C TYR A 56 0.39 -1.63 -11.62
N TYR A 57 -0.17 -2.83 -11.71
CA TYR A 57 0.06 -3.92 -10.77
C TYR A 57 0.72 -5.08 -11.51
N ILE A 58 1.61 -5.83 -10.85
CA ILE A 58 2.23 -7.01 -11.46
C ILE A 58 1.66 -8.27 -10.82
N LYS A 59 1.25 -9.21 -11.66
CA LYS A 59 0.83 -10.55 -11.26
C LYS A 59 1.57 -11.59 -12.11
N ALA A 60 2.62 -12.17 -11.54
CA ALA A 60 3.45 -13.20 -12.16
C ALA A 60 3.59 -14.39 -11.18
N GLU A 61 4.81 -14.88 -10.93
CA GLU A 61 5.07 -15.89 -9.88
C GLU A 61 4.79 -15.37 -8.46
N GLY A 62 4.77 -14.04 -8.31
CA GLY A 62 4.32 -13.31 -7.13
C GLY A 62 3.59 -12.03 -7.56
N GLU A 63 3.05 -11.33 -6.58
CA GLU A 63 2.39 -10.02 -6.77
C GLU A 63 3.36 -8.90 -6.38
N ILE A 64 3.25 -7.76 -7.06
CA ILE A 64 3.84 -6.49 -6.63
C ILE A 64 2.72 -5.45 -6.65
N ASP A 65 2.51 -4.79 -5.52
CA ASP A 65 1.37 -3.88 -5.30
C ASP A 65 1.36 -2.70 -6.27
N ILE A 66 2.52 -2.08 -6.49
CA ILE A 66 2.69 -0.89 -7.33
C ILE A 66 3.84 -1.07 -8.30
N ALA A 67 3.58 -0.66 -9.53
CA ALA A 67 4.51 -0.72 -10.64
C ALA A 67 4.39 0.60 -11.41
N TYR A 68 5.15 1.64 -11.05
CA TYR A 68 5.00 2.97 -11.65
C TYR A 68 6.09 3.32 -12.67
N ILE A 69 5.79 4.18 -13.63
CA ILE A 69 6.74 4.68 -14.63
C ILE A 69 7.14 6.11 -14.30
N ASP A 70 8.44 6.35 -14.15
CA ASP A 70 9.03 7.68 -14.03
C ASP A 70 10.32 7.75 -14.83
N LYS A 71 10.52 8.84 -15.59
CA LYS A 71 11.70 9.06 -16.46
C LYS A 71 12.04 7.87 -17.37
N ASN A 72 11.01 7.29 -17.99
CA ASN A 72 11.10 6.10 -18.85
C ASN A 72 11.72 4.87 -18.16
N ARG A 73 11.63 4.81 -16.82
CA ARG A 73 12.04 3.68 -16.00
C ARG A 73 10.86 3.15 -15.20
N PHE A 74 10.90 1.85 -14.97
CA PHE A 74 9.88 1.10 -14.27
C PHE A 74 10.28 0.93 -12.80
N TRP A 75 9.44 1.32 -11.85
CA TRP A 75 9.73 1.32 -10.41
C TRP A 75 8.71 0.46 -9.63
N PRO A 76 9.12 -0.74 -9.20
CA PRO A 76 8.28 -1.60 -8.39
C PRO A 76 8.32 -1.20 -6.91
N VAL A 77 7.15 -1.19 -6.29
CA VAL A 77 6.98 -0.85 -4.88
C VAL A 77 6.05 -1.87 -4.23
N GLU A 78 6.50 -2.45 -3.12
CA GLU A 78 5.71 -3.33 -2.26
C GLU A 78 5.28 -2.57 -1.00
N ILE A 79 4.04 -2.76 -0.56
CA ILE A 79 3.47 -2.09 0.61
C ILE A 79 3.34 -3.08 1.75
N LYS A 80 4.02 -2.76 2.86
CA LYS A 80 4.03 -3.58 4.06
C LYS A 80 3.54 -2.86 5.31
N TRP A 81 2.22 -2.87 5.47
CA TRP A 81 1.56 -2.30 6.64
C TRP A 81 1.37 -3.28 7.79
N THR A 82 0.93 -4.51 7.48
CA THR A 82 0.77 -5.61 8.45
C THR A 82 1.29 -6.93 7.84
N LYS A 83 1.50 -7.95 8.70
CA LYS A 83 2.07 -9.27 8.40
C LYS A 83 3.59 -9.28 8.12
N GLN A 84 4.13 -10.49 7.98
CA GLN A 84 5.46 -10.77 7.46
C GLN A 84 5.42 -10.79 5.93
N LEU A 85 6.51 -10.39 5.26
CA LEU A 85 6.63 -10.53 3.81
C LEU A 85 6.72 -12.02 3.46
N ARG A 86 5.87 -12.49 2.55
CA ARG A 86 5.91 -13.90 2.15
C ARG A 86 7.17 -14.13 1.30
N PRO A 87 7.84 -15.29 1.41
CA PRO A 87 9.02 -15.59 0.60
C PRO A 87 8.80 -15.46 -0.91
N LYS A 88 7.58 -15.72 -1.40
CA LYS A 88 7.20 -15.57 -2.82
C LYS A 88 7.18 -14.10 -3.27
N GLU A 89 6.61 -13.20 -2.47
CA GLU A 89 6.60 -11.75 -2.73
C GLU A 89 8.03 -11.22 -2.77
N LEU A 90 8.84 -11.59 -1.77
CA LEU A 90 10.26 -11.23 -1.71
C LEU A 90 11.04 -11.70 -2.93
N LYS A 91 10.80 -12.94 -3.39
CA LYS A 91 11.45 -13.49 -4.59
C LYS A 91 11.03 -12.73 -5.86
N GLN A 92 9.81 -12.23 -5.92
CA GLN A 92 9.32 -11.48 -7.08
C GLN A 92 9.89 -10.07 -7.11
N ILE A 93 9.81 -9.33 -6.01
CA ILE A 93 10.32 -7.95 -5.93
C ILE A 93 11.86 -7.88 -6.02
N SER A 94 12.58 -8.90 -5.53
CA SER A 94 14.04 -8.96 -5.65
C SER A 94 14.56 -9.07 -7.09
N LYS A 95 13.68 -9.36 -8.07
CA LYS A 95 14.06 -9.38 -9.49
C LYS A 95 14.35 -7.97 -10.05
N TYR A 96 13.96 -6.93 -9.31
CA TYR A 96 14.03 -5.56 -9.78
C TYR A 96 15.02 -4.75 -8.92
N PRO A 97 16.10 -4.21 -9.51
CA PRO A 97 17.18 -3.56 -8.75
C PRO A 97 16.78 -2.21 -8.16
N ASN A 98 15.73 -1.58 -8.69
CA ASN A 98 15.20 -0.30 -8.23
C ASN A 98 13.88 -0.46 -7.46
N SER A 99 13.67 -1.63 -6.86
CA SER A 99 12.53 -1.91 -6.01
C SER A 99 12.60 -1.18 -4.67
N LEU A 100 11.44 -0.93 -4.07
CA LEU A 100 11.32 -0.32 -2.75
C LEU A 100 10.22 -1.02 -1.94
N ILE A 101 10.45 -1.22 -0.65
CA ILE A 101 9.41 -1.72 0.27
C ILE A 101 8.98 -0.57 1.20
N LEU A 102 7.72 -0.19 1.14
CA LEU A 102 7.14 0.79 2.07
C LEU A 102 6.68 0.08 3.33
N THR A 103 7.12 0.52 4.51
CA THR A 103 6.83 -0.18 5.76
C THR A 103 6.15 0.71 6.79
N ARG A 104 5.52 0.10 7.80
CA ARG A 104 5.06 0.79 9.02
C ARG A 104 6.22 1.20 9.94
N SER A 105 7.44 0.70 9.71
CA SER A 105 8.61 1.06 10.52
C SER A 105 8.85 2.57 10.48
N LYS A 106 9.35 3.13 11.59
CA LYS A 106 9.79 4.53 11.66
C LYS A 106 11.19 4.75 11.10
N GLN A 107 11.91 3.67 10.79
CA GLN A 107 13.30 3.71 10.34
C GLN A 107 13.41 3.29 8.89
N ILE A 108 14.35 3.91 8.17
CA ILE A 108 14.85 3.42 6.89
C ILE A 108 15.76 2.23 7.16
N GLY A 109 15.74 1.24 6.28
CA GLY A 109 16.59 0.06 6.40
C GLY A 109 16.49 -0.81 5.16
N GLU A 110 16.71 -2.11 5.32
CA GLU A 110 16.67 -3.07 4.23
C GLU A 110 16.03 -4.40 4.65
N ILE A 111 15.40 -5.09 3.70
CA ILE A 111 14.92 -6.46 3.86
C ILE A 111 15.47 -7.26 2.70
N ARG A 112 16.37 -8.21 2.97
CA ARG A 112 17.04 -9.04 1.94
C ARG A 112 17.65 -8.20 0.81
N ASN A 113 18.41 -7.17 1.19
CA ASN A 113 19.07 -6.21 0.28
C ASN A 113 18.10 -5.33 -0.55
N ILE A 114 16.82 -5.31 -0.21
CA ILE A 114 15.84 -4.41 -0.83
C ILE A 114 15.63 -3.22 0.10
N PRO A 115 15.80 -1.98 -0.38
CA PRO A 115 15.64 -0.81 0.46
C PRO A 115 14.21 -0.71 0.99
N THR A 116 14.09 -0.25 2.22
CA THR A 116 12.81 -0.02 2.89
C THR A 116 12.69 1.43 3.33
N MET A 117 11.48 1.98 3.26
CA MET A 117 11.19 3.34 3.69
C MET A 117 9.93 3.37 4.54
N PRO A 118 9.87 4.21 5.60
CA PRO A 118 8.62 4.51 6.28
C PRO A 118 7.58 5.01 5.28
N LEU A 119 6.43 4.34 5.21
CA LEU A 119 5.37 4.66 4.25
C LEU A 119 4.93 6.13 4.33
N PRO A 120 4.68 6.74 5.52
CA PRO A 120 4.32 8.15 5.59
C PRO A 120 5.40 9.08 5.01
N LEU A 121 6.68 8.74 5.21
CA LEU A 121 7.79 9.51 4.65
C LEU A 121 7.86 9.40 3.13
N ALA A 122 7.60 8.21 2.58
CA ALA A 122 7.55 8.01 1.13
C ALA A 122 6.42 8.83 0.49
N LEU A 123 5.22 8.83 1.09
CA LEU A 123 4.10 9.64 0.62
C LEU A 123 4.37 11.14 0.71
N LEU A 124 5.01 11.61 1.78
CA LEU A 124 5.43 13.01 1.90
C LEU A 124 6.35 13.42 0.75
N ARG A 125 7.39 12.60 0.48
CA ARG A 125 8.34 12.84 -0.61
C ARG A 125 7.69 12.79 -1.98
N LEU A 126 6.70 11.91 -2.15
CA LEU A 126 5.91 11.81 -3.38
C LEU A 126 5.14 13.10 -3.68
N CYS A 127 4.68 13.84 -2.67
CA CYS A 127 3.99 15.12 -2.87
C CYS A 127 4.95 16.29 -3.16
N SER A 128 6.21 16.20 -2.74
CA SER A 128 7.19 17.30 -2.88
C SER A 128 8.03 17.26 -4.16
N SER A 129 7.86 16.24 -5.01
CA SER A 129 8.66 16.02 -6.22
C SER A 129 7.96 16.39 -7.52
#